data_AF-A0AAU3VM48-F1
#
_entry.id   AF-A0AAU3VM48-F1
#
_cell.length_a   1.000
_cell.length_b   1.000
_cell.length_c   1.000
_cell.angle_alpha   90.00
_cell.angle_beta   90.00
_cell.angle_gamma   90.00
#
_symmetry.space_group_name_H-M   'P 1'
#
loop_
_entity.id
_entity.type
_entity.pdbx_description
1 polymer ?
#
loop_
_entity_poly.entity_id
_entity_poly.type
_entity_poly.pdbx_seq_one_letter_code
_entity_poly.pdbx_strand_id
1 'polypeptide(L)'
;MGQLEALEPQRIGSIFRSFEPTDFRPVMRWIRRLPRSRRPAARTMIRLLYFPLTAKTKILLISGAFAVTLLGLAQAGGVLGPPAGTDRRWALSYLGSDATDLSGVSLSLLQDLAGLVILAVIFITPVFCCQQVQAIAEFVQMNERNGGAARLLDERSIRRLNDLVRKTNKWFRVLGRKRVSAPIMLAMAIGTVSLYAFVNTHGLMETWNPTALPDRVWRSNVYDAWWANWHTHPEMAIALCVAGTYAFYFLSKQLVMGVVFTSYLYRSWILGFGVTPNTEYNSDGFQGLRPLRRFMLWTYGSALAHLIGLLILFTVWLPATPWMVFLILAVMMVDMAVIVYPSSIGYHSALAAKQAYVQSLHEHHGSDENVDEAVAKVWSQPVLPVTTRKAMTGIALYLFAPAVPALFAVLFQ
;
A
#
# COMPACT_ATOMS: atom_id res chain seq x y z
N MET A 1 -35.64 -14.62 -1.08
CA MET A 1 -34.40 -14.27 -1.82
C MET A 1 -33.21 -14.72 -1.00
N GLY A 2 -32.26 -15.47 -1.60
CA GLY A 2 -31.04 -15.90 -0.91
C GLY A 2 -30.06 -14.74 -0.72
N GLN A 3 -29.47 -14.62 0.47
CA GLN A 3 -28.47 -13.60 0.78
C GLN A 3 -27.10 -14.01 0.20
N LEU A 4 -26.34 -13.08 -0.39
CA LEU A 4 -24.99 -13.38 -0.86
C LEU A 4 -24.01 -13.46 0.31
N GLU A 5 -23.10 -14.42 0.24
CA GLU A 5 -21.99 -14.50 1.19
C GLU A 5 -21.07 -13.27 1.04
N ALA A 6 -20.60 -12.73 2.15
CA ALA A 6 -19.65 -11.62 2.13
C ALA A 6 -18.21 -12.08 1.83
N LEU A 7 -17.42 -11.19 1.21
CA LEU A 7 -15.97 -11.38 1.13
C LEU A 7 -15.33 -11.16 2.51
N GLU A 8 -14.31 -11.94 2.81
CA GLU A 8 -13.61 -11.92 4.10
C GLU A 8 -12.10 -11.64 3.96
N PRO A 9 -11.69 -10.54 3.30
CA PRO A 9 -10.28 -10.19 3.13
C PRO A 9 -9.54 -9.99 4.47
N GLN A 10 -10.25 -9.65 5.55
CA GLN A 10 -9.69 -9.60 6.91
C GLN A 10 -9.07 -10.93 7.37
N ARG A 11 -9.38 -12.05 6.71
CA ARG A 11 -8.77 -13.34 7.02
C ARG A 11 -7.29 -13.44 6.62
N ILE A 12 -6.76 -12.50 5.81
CA ILE A 12 -5.36 -12.47 5.36
C ILE A 12 -4.34 -12.21 6.49
N GLY A 13 -4.78 -11.81 7.67
CA GLY A 13 -3.89 -11.59 8.81
C GLY A 13 -4.65 -11.45 10.12
N SER A 14 -4.03 -11.86 11.22
CA SER A 14 -4.64 -11.72 12.56
C SER A 14 -4.84 -10.26 12.97
N ILE A 15 -3.99 -9.35 12.50
CA ILE A 15 -4.07 -7.91 12.79
C ILE A 15 -5.38 -7.27 12.29
N PHE A 16 -5.95 -7.82 11.21
CA PHE A 16 -7.19 -7.34 10.60
C PHE A 16 -8.45 -7.89 11.26
N ARG A 17 -8.31 -8.88 12.16
CA ARG A 17 -9.44 -9.50 12.85
C ARG A 17 -9.79 -8.70 14.11
N SER A 18 -11.08 -8.47 14.32
CA SER A 18 -11.62 -8.19 15.65
C SER A 18 -11.40 -9.44 16.49
N PHE A 19 -10.74 -9.31 17.64
CA PHE A 19 -10.68 -10.42 18.60
C PHE A 19 -12.03 -10.48 19.29
N GLU A 20 -12.72 -11.62 19.20
CA GLU A 20 -13.80 -11.90 20.13
C GLU A 20 -13.20 -12.11 21.54
N PRO A 21 -13.88 -11.65 22.61
CA PRO A 21 -13.41 -11.79 24.00
C PRO A 21 -13.16 -13.23 24.47
N THR A 22 -13.53 -14.24 23.67
CA THR A 22 -13.43 -15.66 23.98
C THR A 22 -11.99 -16.20 23.91
N ASP A 23 -11.07 -15.53 23.20
CA ASP A 23 -9.66 -15.95 23.03
C ASP A 23 -8.73 -15.59 24.21
N PHE A 24 -9.25 -15.04 25.31
CA PHE A 24 -8.47 -14.60 26.48
C PHE A 24 -7.89 -15.73 27.34
N ARG A 25 -8.51 -16.91 27.34
CA ARG A 25 -8.20 -18.00 28.28
C ARG A 25 -6.76 -18.52 28.20
N PRO A 26 -6.16 -18.80 27.02
CA PRO A 26 -4.79 -19.33 26.94
C PRO A 26 -3.72 -18.29 27.33
N VAL A 27 -3.90 -17.03 26.95
CA VAL A 27 -2.93 -15.96 27.24
C VAL A 27 -2.92 -15.61 28.72
N MET A 28 -4.09 -15.58 29.37
CA MET A 28 -4.18 -15.39 30.83
C MET A 28 -3.52 -16.53 31.62
N ARG A 29 -3.50 -17.77 31.09
CA ARG A 29 -2.74 -18.88 31.71
C ARG A 29 -1.23 -18.66 31.64
N TRP A 30 -0.73 -18.08 30.56
CA TRP A 30 0.68 -17.74 30.39
C TRP A 30 1.13 -16.61 31.34
N ILE A 31 0.32 -15.56 31.49
CA ILE A 31 0.63 -14.46 32.44
C ILE A 31 0.76 -14.97 33.88
N ARG A 32 -0.03 -15.99 34.26
CA ARG A 32 0.04 -16.60 35.61
C ARG A 32 1.38 -17.29 35.87
N ARG A 33 2.15 -17.64 34.84
CA ARG A 33 3.48 -18.25 34.95
C ARG A 33 4.62 -17.23 35.10
N LEU A 34 4.35 -15.93 34.88
CA LEU A 34 5.37 -14.88 35.06
C LEU A 34 5.60 -14.57 36.55
N PRO A 35 6.81 -14.11 36.93
CA PRO A 35 7.10 -13.61 38.27
C PRO A 35 6.12 -12.50 38.68
N ARG A 36 5.70 -12.47 39.96
CA ARG A 36 4.67 -11.52 40.45
C ARG A 36 4.99 -10.06 40.13
N SER A 37 6.27 -9.67 40.15
CA SER A 37 6.75 -8.33 39.81
C SER A 37 6.51 -7.91 38.35
N ARG A 38 6.45 -8.86 37.40
CA ARG A 38 6.24 -8.59 35.96
C ARG A 38 4.80 -8.76 35.49
N ARG A 39 3.92 -9.33 36.33
CA ARG A 39 2.50 -9.54 36.02
C ARG A 39 1.72 -8.26 35.75
N PRO A 40 1.94 -7.12 36.45
CA PRO A 40 1.20 -5.88 36.19
C PRO A 40 1.49 -5.36 34.77
N ALA A 41 2.76 -5.21 34.41
CA ALA A 41 3.17 -4.76 33.07
C ALA A 41 2.67 -5.71 31.97
N ALA A 42 2.81 -7.02 32.15
CA ALA A 42 2.29 -8.01 31.20
C ALA A 42 0.75 -7.94 31.06
N ARG A 43 0.02 -7.73 32.17
CA ARG A 43 -1.45 -7.54 32.13
C ARG A 43 -1.84 -6.24 31.44
N THR A 44 -1.13 -5.14 31.66
CA THR A 44 -1.42 -3.86 31.00
C THR A 44 -1.13 -3.93 29.51
N MET A 45 0.00 -4.53 29.13
CA MET A 45 0.36 -4.77 27.72
C MET A 45 -0.66 -5.68 27.02
N ILE A 46 -1.15 -6.72 27.70
CA ILE A 46 -2.20 -7.60 27.17
C ILE A 46 -3.56 -6.88 27.12
N ARG A 47 -3.92 -6.08 28.12
CA ARG A 47 -5.13 -5.24 28.05
C ARG A 47 -5.07 -4.23 26.90
N LEU A 48 -3.91 -3.68 26.59
CA LEU A 48 -3.69 -2.80 25.43
C LEU A 48 -3.76 -3.58 24.10
N LEU A 49 -3.16 -4.77 24.03
CA LEU A 49 -3.20 -5.66 22.85
C LEU A 49 -4.61 -6.19 22.55
N TYR A 50 -5.45 -6.37 23.58
CA TYR A 50 -6.80 -6.92 23.49
C TYR A 50 -7.91 -5.89 23.73
N PHE A 51 -7.57 -4.61 23.85
CA PHE A 51 -8.57 -3.55 23.78
C PHE A 51 -9.29 -3.66 22.43
N PRO A 52 -10.63 -3.43 22.34
CA PRO A 52 -11.39 -3.57 21.09
C PRO A 52 -11.06 -2.45 20.10
N LEU A 53 -9.80 -2.39 19.69
CA LEU A 53 -9.27 -1.47 18.71
C LEU A 53 -9.61 -2.00 17.33
N THR A 54 -10.07 -1.09 16.47
CA THR A 54 -10.22 -1.38 15.05
C THR A 54 -8.85 -1.74 14.46
N ALA A 55 -8.83 -2.56 13.40
CA ALA A 55 -7.58 -2.94 12.71
C ALA A 55 -6.75 -1.71 12.30
N LYS A 56 -7.42 -0.65 11.83
CA LYS A 56 -6.82 0.65 11.52
C LYS A 56 -6.08 1.22 12.72
N THR A 57 -6.70 1.23 13.89
CA THR A 57 -6.09 1.80 15.11
C THR A 57 -4.89 0.96 15.56
N LYS A 58 -4.97 -0.38 15.51
CA LYS A 58 -3.83 -1.26 15.81
C LYS A 58 -2.64 -0.95 14.90
N ILE A 59 -2.89 -0.81 13.61
CA ILE A 59 -1.85 -0.53 12.62
C ILE A 59 -1.24 0.86 12.85
N LEU A 60 -2.07 1.88 13.08
CA LEU A 60 -1.57 3.24 13.37
C LEU A 60 -0.74 3.28 14.66
N LEU A 61 -1.15 2.55 15.71
CA LEU A 61 -0.38 2.45 16.94
C LEU A 61 0.95 1.73 16.74
N ILE A 62 0.99 0.66 15.94
CA ILE A 62 2.23 -0.05 15.62
C ILE A 62 3.16 0.86 14.81
N SER A 63 2.67 1.47 13.73
CA SER A 63 3.47 2.41 12.92
C SER A 63 3.95 3.60 13.76
N GLY A 64 3.10 4.17 14.62
CA GLY A 64 3.45 5.27 15.50
C GLY A 64 4.49 4.88 16.55
N ALA A 65 4.34 3.70 17.18
CA ALA A 65 5.32 3.18 18.13
C ALA A 65 6.68 2.92 17.46
N PHE A 66 6.69 2.37 16.25
CA PHE A 66 7.92 2.20 15.47
C PHE A 66 8.57 3.55 15.14
N ALA A 67 7.79 4.54 14.67
CA ALA A 67 8.30 5.87 14.35
C ALA A 67 8.90 6.55 15.59
N VAL A 68 8.21 6.53 16.74
CA VAL A 68 8.72 7.09 18.00
C VAL A 68 9.97 6.36 18.47
N THR A 69 10.01 5.03 18.36
CA THR A 69 11.19 4.23 18.73
C THR A 69 12.37 4.58 17.84
N LEU A 70 12.17 4.71 16.52
CA LEU A 70 13.20 5.09 15.56
C LEU A 70 13.74 6.49 15.86
N LEU A 71 12.87 7.46 16.14
CA LEU A 71 13.29 8.82 16.53
C LEU A 71 14.05 8.82 17.86
N GLY A 72 13.62 8.01 18.82
CA GLY A 72 14.31 7.86 20.11
C GLY A 72 15.70 7.23 19.95
N LEU A 73 15.83 6.21 19.11
CA LEU A 73 17.12 5.61 18.75
C LEU A 73 18.01 6.61 18.01
N ALA A 74 17.45 7.36 17.05
CA ALA A 74 18.19 8.39 16.33
C ALA A 74 18.72 9.49 17.25
N GLN A 75 17.91 9.92 18.23
CA GLN A 75 18.33 10.91 19.23
C GLN A 75 19.42 10.34 20.15
N ALA A 76 19.25 9.10 20.63
CA ALA A 76 20.21 8.45 21.51
C ALA A 76 21.56 8.18 20.81
N GLY A 77 21.52 7.84 19.51
CA GLY A 77 22.69 7.67 18.65
C GLY A 77 23.32 8.97 18.17
N GLY A 78 22.74 10.13 18.49
CA GLY A 78 23.24 11.44 18.04
C GLY A 78 23.12 11.68 16.53
N VAL A 79 22.21 10.96 15.86
CA VAL A 79 22.00 10.99 14.39
C VAL A 79 20.65 11.57 13.99
N LEU A 80 19.87 12.12 14.94
CA LEU A 80 18.58 12.71 14.62
C LEU A 80 18.73 13.99 13.78
N GLY A 81 19.59 14.90 14.21
CA GLY A 81 19.87 16.16 13.52
C GLY A 81 21.34 16.55 13.67
N PRO A 82 21.77 17.68 13.09
CA PRO A 82 23.17 18.11 13.25
C PRO A 82 23.46 18.33 14.74
N PRO A 83 24.58 17.83 15.27
CA PRO A 83 25.04 18.31 16.57
C PRO A 83 25.30 19.82 16.46
N ALA A 84 25.09 20.55 17.56
CA ALA A 84 25.19 22.01 17.63
C ALA A 84 26.63 22.58 17.47
N GLY A 85 27.53 21.86 16.81
CA GLY A 85 28.92 22.27 16.58
C GLY A 85 29.12 22.99 15.25
N THR A 86 30.03 23.96 15.23
CA THR A 86 30.38 24.82 14.08
C THR A 86 31.05 24.08 12.92
N ASP A 87 31.52 22.85 13.14
CA ASP A 87 32.43 22.15 12.22
C ASP A 87 31.74 21.06 11.37
N ARG A 88 30.44 20.79 11.57
CA ARG A 88 29.70 19.81 10.75
C ARG A 88 28.83 20.47 9.68
N ARG A 89 28.99 20.04 8.43
CA ARG A 89 28.27 20.52 7.24
C ARG A 89 27.36 19.44 6.69
N TRP A 90 26.16 19.81 6.29
CA TRP A 90 25.17 18.86 5.78
C TRP A 90 25.60 18.40 4.38
N ALA A 91 25.37 17.14 4.00
CA ALA A 91 25.75 16.66 2.67
C ALA A 91 25.20 17.55 1.54
N LEU A 92 23.97 18.06 1.67
CA LEU A 92 23.36 18.99 0.70
C LEU A 92 23.98 20.39 0.72
N SER A 93 24.63 20.82 1.81
CA SER A 93 25.30 22.13 1.86
C SER A 93 26.56 22.21 0.99
N TYR A 94 27.02 21.07 0.47
CA TYR A 94 28.11 21.00 -0.50
C TYR A 94 27.64 21.28 -1.94
N LEU A 95 26.33 21.44 -2.20
CA LEU A 95 25.79 21.82 -3.51
C LEU A 95 26.39 23.13 -4.02
N GLY A 96 27.18 23.03 -5.09
CA GLY A 96 27.83 24.19 -5.71
C GLY A 96 28.96 24.78 -4.86
N SER A 97 29.50 24.03 -3.91
CA SER A 97 30.66 24.45 -3.11
C SER A 97 31.96 23.92 -3.72
N ASP A 98 33.00 24.76 -3.75
CA ASP A 98 34.37 24.36 -4.11
C ASP A 98 35.13 23.72 -2.93
N ALA A 99 34.41 23.26 -1.91
CA ALA A 99 35.01 22.72 -0.70
C ALA A 99 35.71 21.39 -0.99
N THR A 100 37.02 21.34 -0.74
CA THR A 100 37.86 20.14 -0.89
C THR A 100 37.98 19.32 0.39
N ASP A 101 37.48 19.83 1.52
CA ASP A 101 37.47 19.14 2.82
C ASP A 101 36.08 18.60 3.18
N LEU A 102 36.03 17.29 3.45
CA LEU A 102 34.83 16.54 3.84
C LEU A 102 34.81 16.16 5.33
N SER A 103 35.80 16.60 6.13
CA SER A 103 35.97 16.24 7.54
C SER A 103 34.73 16.51 8.43
N GLY A 104 33.83 17.38 7.98
CA GLY A 104 32.59 17.74 8.67
C GLY A 104 31.29 17.17 8.07
N VAL A 105 31.32 16.32 7.03
CA VAL A 105 30.08 15.91 6.35
C VAL A 105 29.13 15.16 7.29
N SER A 106 27.84 15.48 7.22
CA SER A 106 26.78 14.87 8.01
C SER A 106 25.57 14.53 7.14
N LEU A 107 25.05 13.31 7.30
CA LEU A 107 23.78 12.87 6.74
C LEU A 107 22.92 12.25 7.85
N SER A 108 22.60 13.10 8.83
CA SER A 108 21.67 12.76 9.91
C SER A 108 20.24 12.53 9.38
N LEU A 109 19.42 11.82 10.14
CA LEU A 109 18.08 11.40 9.72
C LEU A 109 17.20 12.56 9.24
N LEU A 110 17.18 13.68 9.96
CA LEU A 110 16.37 14.85 9.57
C LEU A 110 16.91 15.61 8.36
N GLN A 111 18.16 15.36 7.95
CA GLN A 111 18.77 15.94 6.75
C GLN A 111 18.65 15.02 5.53
N ASP A 112 18.47 13.72 5.75
CA ASP A 112 18.25 12.73 4.70
C ASP A 112 16.77 12.73 4.25
N LEU A 113 16.40 13.71 3.43
CA LEU A 113 15.04 13.82 2.88
C LEU A 113 14.61 12.53 2.15
N ALA A 114 15.54 11.86 1.47
CA ALA A 114 15.28 10.60 0.79
C ALA A 114 14.91 9.50 1.80
N GLY A 115 15.70 9.36 2.87
CA GLY A 115 15.41 8.47 3.98
C GLY A 115 14.09 8.76 4.68
N LEU A 116 13.75 10.04 4.89
CA LEU A 116 12.47 10.44 5.47
C LEU A 116 11.28 10.02 4.59
N VAL A 117 11.38 10.18 3.27
CA VAL A 117 10.32 9.74 2.35
C VAL A 117 10.21 8.20 2.35
N ILE A 118 11.34 7.49 2.31
CA ILE A 118 11.35 6.01 2.39
C ILE A 118 10.69 5.53 3.70
N LEU A 119 11.03 6.14 4.83
CA LEU A 119 10.40 5.82 6.12
C LEU A 119 8.91 6.16 6.14
N ALA A 120 8.50 7.28 5.56
CA ALA A 120 7.09 7.64 5.45
C ALA A 120 6.32 6.59 4.63
N VAL A 121 6.86 6.14 3.50
CA VAL A 121 6.30 5.05 2.69
C VAL A 121 6.20 3.77 3.51
N ILE A 122 7.28 3.35 4.19
CA ILE A 122 7.33 2.17 5.06
C ILE A 122 6.21 2.20 6.11
N PHE A 123 6.01 3.35 6.78
CA PHE A 123 5.02 3.45 7.87
C PHE A 123 3.57 3.54 7.40
N ILE A 124 3.33 4.07 6.19
CA ILE A 124 1.98 4.17 5.62
C ILE A 124 1.52 2.90 4.89
N THR A 125 2.44 2.06 4.37
CA THR A 125 2.10 0.82 3.64
C THR A 125 1.09 -0.08 4.37
N PRO A 126 1.23 -0.36 5.69
CA PRO A 126 0.25 -1.15 6.42
C PRO A 126 -1.14 -0.50 6.48
N VAL A 127 -1.21 0.84 6.49
CA VAL A 127 -2.46 1.60 6.47
C VAL A 127 -3.15 1.44 5.12
N PHE A 128 -2.43 1.51 4.02
CA PHE A 128 -2.97 1.25 2.67
C PHE A 128 -3.58 -0.15 2.59
N CYS A 129 -2.85 -1.18 3.03
CA CYS A 129 -3.34 -2.55 3.06
C CYS A 129 -4.62 -2.66 3.91
N CYS A 130 -4.68 -2.03 5.09
CA CYS A 130 -5.87 -2.03 5.93
C CYS A 130 -7.10 -1.42 5.26
N GLN A 131 -6.92 -0.30 4.56
CA GLN A 131 -8.01 0.40 3.91
C GLN A 131 -8.55 -0.38 2.70
N GLN A 132 -7.67 -1.04 1.95
CA GLN A 132 -8.07 -1.93 0.87
C GLN A 132 -8.82 -3.17 1.39
N VAL A 133 -8.36 -3.78 2.50
CA VAL A 133 -9.07 -4.89 3.15
C VAL A 133 -10.51 -4.48 3.51
N GLN A 134 -10.68 -3.31 4.13
CA GLN A 134 -12.01 -2.80 4.48
C GLN A 134 -12.88 -2.59 3.24
N ALA A 135 -12.35 -1.95 2.20
CA ALA A 135 -13.11 -1.66 1.00
C ALA A 135 -13.49 -2.92 0.20
N ILE A 136 -12.63 -3.94 0.16
CA ILE A 136 -12.95 -5.25 -0.46
C ILE A 136 -14.06 -5.97 0.31
N ALA A 137 -14.05 -5.91 1.65
CA ALA A 137 -15.08 -6.55 2.47
C ALA A 137 -16.48 -5.95 2.23
N GLU A 138 -16.53 -4.65 1.91
CA GLU A 138 -17.77 -3.92 1.62
C GLU A 138 -18.32 -4.15 0.20
N PHE A 139 -17.53 -4.76 -0.71
CA PHE A 139 -17.88 -4.83 -2.13
C PHE A 139 -19.21 -5.55 -2.44
N VAL A 140 -19.42 -6.74 -1.86
CA VAL A 140 -20.65 -7.53 -2.10
C VAL A 140 -21.88 -6.77 -1.60
N GLN A 141 -21.80 -6.28 -0.37
CA GLN A 141 -22.90 -5.53 0.25
C GLN A 141 -23.20 -4.22 -0.49
N MET A 142 -22.17 -3.53 -0.99
CA MET A 142 -22.32 -2.35 -1.83
C MET A 142 -23.14 -2.68 -3.08
N ASN A 143 -22.77 -3.73 -3.82
CA ASN A 143 -23.51 -4.13 -5.03
C ASN A 143 -24.92 -4.63 -4.71
N GLU A 144 -25.14 -5.38 -3.62
CA GLU A 144 -26.48 -5.80 -3.18
C GLU A 144 -27.39 -4.60 -2.93
N ARG A 145 -26.91 -3.60 -2.18
CA ARG A 145 -27.66 -2.36 -1.89
C ARG A 145 -27.97 -1.53 -3.14
N ASN A 146 -27.14 -1.63 -4.17
CA ASN A 146 -27.34 -0.94 -5.44
C ASN A 146 -28.19 -1.75 -6.44
N GLY A 147 -28.83 -2.85 -6.00
CA GLY A 147 -29.70 -3.67 -6.85
C GLY A 147 -28.96 -4.69 -7.72
N GLY A 148 -27.66 -4.89 -7.52
CA GLY A 148 -26.87 -5.86 -8.28
C GLY A 148 -27.36 -7.31 -8.11
N ALA A 149 -27.92 -7.66 -6.95
CA ALA A 149 -28.51 -8.99 -6.71
C ALA A 149 -29.84 -9.20 -7.44
N ALA A 150 -30.62 -8.13 -7.67
CA ALA A 150 -31.90 -8.21 -8.39
C ALA A 150 -31.72 -8.57 -9.88
N ARG A 151 -30.51 -8.39 -10.41
CA ARG A 151 -30.13 -8.76 -11.78
C ARG A 151 -29.77 -10.23 -11.94
N LEU A 152 -29.65 -10.97 -10.84
CA LEU A 152 -29.41 -12.40 -10.88
C LEU A 152 -30.75 -13.11 -11.15
N LEU A 153 -30.89 -13.64 -12.36
CA LEU A 153 -32.14 -14.16 -12.90
C LEU A 153 -32.62 -15.46 -12.21
N ASP A 154 -31.73 -16.21 -11.53
CA ASP A 154 -32.06 -17.49 -10.93
C ASP A 154 -31.25 -17.84 -9.67
N GLU A 155 -31.81 -18.75 -8.84
CA GLU A 155 -31.13 -19.29 -7.64
C GLU A 155 -29.83 -20.02 -7.98
N ARG A 156 -29.68 -20.50 -9.21
CA ARG A 156 -28.45 -21.16 -9.67
C ARG A 156 -27.30 -20.16 -9.78
N SER A 157 -27.54 -18.95 -10.26
CA SER A 157 -26.55 -17.87 -10.33
C SER A 157 -26.12 -17.41 -8.95
N ILE A 158 -27.07 -17.27 -8.01
CA ILE A 158 -26.77 -16.97 -6.60
C ILE A 158 -25.88 -18.07 -5.98
N ARG A 159 -26.21 -19.35 -6.20
CA ARG A 159 -25.37 -20.47 -5.73
C ARG A 159 -23.97 -20.45 -6.32
N ARG A 160 -23.84 -20.22 -7.63
CA ARG A 160 -22.53 -20.10 -8.32
C ARG A 160 -21.71 -18.94 -7.77
N LEU A 161 -22.35 -17.80 -7.47
CA LEU A 161 -21.70 -16.64 -6.89
C LEU A 161 -21.24 -16.91 -5.46
N ASN A 162 -22.07 -17.57 -4.63
CA ASN A 162 -21.68 -17.99 -3.28
C ASN A 162 -20.53 -19.01 -3.30
N ASP A 163 -20.53 -19.96 -4.26
CA ASP A 163 -19.39 -20.86 -4.47
C ASP A 163 -18.11 -20.09 -4.83
N LEU A 164 -18.22 -19.05 -5.67
CA LEU A 164 -17.11 -18.18 -6.01
C LEU A 164 -16.60 -17.40 -4.78
N VAL A 165 -17.49 -16.80 -4.00
CA VAL A 165 -17.14 -16.13 -2.72
C VAL A 165 -16.43 -17.09 -1.78
N ARG A 166 -16.94 -18.31 -1.60
CA ARG A 166 -16.31 -19.33 -0.75
C ARG A 166 -14.90 -19.70 -1.21
N LYS A 167 -14.70 -19.82 -2.53
CA LYS A 167 -13.38 -20.06 -3.14
C LYS A 167 -12.43 -18.88 -2.89
N THR A 168 -12.89 -17.65 -3.06
CA THR A 168 -12.11 -16.44 -2.78
C THR A 168 -11.75 -16.32 -1.29
N ASN A 169 -12.70 -16.58 -0.39
CA ASN A 169 -12.47 -16.60 1.06
C ASN A 169 -11.53 -17.74 1.49
N LYS A 170 -11.47 -18.86 0.74
CA LYS A 170 -10.44 -19.89 0.95
C LYS A 170 -9.04 -19.34 0.65
N TRP A 171 -8.87 -18.56 -0.42
CA TRP A 171 -7.59 -17.90 -0.73
C TRP A 171 -7.19 -16.90 0.35
N PHE A 172 -8.10 -16.02 0.80
CA PHE A 172 -7.80 -15.09 1.91
C PHE A 172 -7.41 -15.83 3.19
N ARG A 173 -8.09 -16.94 3.51
CA ARG A 173 -7.70 -17.81 4.63
C ARG A 173 -6.31 -18.40 4.45
N VAL A 174 -5.97 -18.92 3.26
CA VAL A 174 -4.65 -19.49 2.96
C VAL A 174 -3.57 -18.44 3.15
N LEU A 175 -3.75 -17.23 2.61
CA LEU A 175 -2.80 -16.12 2.75
C LEU A 175 -2.58 -15.72 4.22
N GLY A 176 -3.62 -15.82 5.06
CA GLY A 176 -3.54 -15.57 6.49
C GLY A 176 -3.02 -16.71 7.35
N ARG A 177 -2.75 -17.90 6.80
CA ARG A 177 -2.18 -19.01 7.57
C ARG A 177 -0.75 -18.68 7.99
N LYS A 178 -0.38 -19.03 9.22
CA LYS A 178 0.99 -18.89 9.72
C LYS A 178 2.02 -19.56 8.80
N ARG A 179 1.68 -20.75 8.27
CA ARG A 179 2.53 -21.52 7.34
C ARG A 179 2.80 -20.81 6.01
N VAL A 180 1.97 -19.84 5.61
CA VAL A 180 2.18 -19.02 4.40
C VAL A 180 2.77 -17.66 4.77
N SER A 181 2.28 -17.06 5.85
CA SER A 181 2.74 -15.74 6.31
C SER A 181 4.19 -15.75 6.79
N ALA A 182 4.66 -16.82 7.44
CA ALA A 182 6.03 -16.92 7.92
C ALA A 182 7.06 -17.00 6.78
N PRO A 183 6.89 -17.85 5.74
CA PRO A 183 7.74 -17.80 4.56
C PRO A 183 7.73 -16.44 3.84
N ILE A 184 6.57 -15.78 3.72
CA ILE A 184 6.51 -14.42 3.14
C ILE A 184 7.35 -13.45 3.98
N MET A 185 7.17 -13.45 5.31
CA MET A 185 7.96 -12.60 6.21
C MET A 185 9.46 -12.88 6.08
N LEU A 186 9.86 -14.15 6.04
CA LEU A 186 11.25 -14.55 5.88
C LEU A 186 11.82 -14.09 4.53
N ALA A 187 11.09 -14.29 3.44
CA ALA A 187 11.50 -13.84 2.12
C ALA A 187 11.66 -12.31 2.07
N MET A 188 10.74 -11.57 2.71
CA MET A 188 10.84 -10.11 2.80
C MET A 188 11.99 -9.65 3.70
N ALA A 189 12.30 -10.39 4.77
CA ALA A 189 13.45 -10.11 5.62
C ALA A 189 14.77 -10.30 4.84
N ILE A 190 14.90 -11.43 4.13
CA ILE A 190 16.04 -11.69 3.26
C ILE A 190 16.15 -10.59 2.19
N GLY A 191 15.05 -10.27 1.50
CA GLY A 191 15.04 -9.23 0.47
C GLY A 191 15.44 -7.85 1.01
N THR A 192 14.93 -7.47 2.19
CA THR A 192 15.26 -6.17 2.82
C THR A 192 16.72 -6.12 3.25
N VAL A 193 17.23 -7.18 3.86
CA VAL A 193 18.65 -7.27 4.25
C VAL A 193 19.55 -7.26 3.03
N SER A 194 19.20 -7.98 1.96
CA SER A 194 19.94 -7.95 0.70
C SER A 194 19.93 -6.57 0.06
N LEU A 195 18.79 -5.87 0.09
CA LEU A 195 18.69 -4.49 -0.41
C LEU A 195 19.55 -3.54 0.42
N TYR A 196 19.50 -3.64 1.75
CA TYR A 196 20.34 -2.86 2.65
C TYR A 196 21.83 -3.15 2.42
N ALA A 197 22.21 -4.43 2.29
CA ALA A 197 23.57 -4.83 1.97
C ALA A 197 24.03 -4.29 0.60
N PHE A 198 23.12 -4.23 -0.37
CA PHE A 198 23.38 -3.65 -1.67
C PHE A 198 23.66 -2.14 -1.57
N VAL A 199 22.84 -1.39 -0.81
CA VAL A 199 23.10 0.03 -0.47
C VAL A 199 24.45 0.19 0.24
N ASN A 200 24.73 -0.66 1.22
CA ASN A 200 25.99 -0.67 1.97
C ASN A 200 27.22 -0.90 1.08
N THR A 201 27.09 -1.72 0.03
CA THR A 201 28.21 -2.12 -0.84
C THR A 201 28.42 -1.19 -2.03
N HIS A 202 27.33 -0.76 -2.68
CA HIS A 202 27.39 0.05 -3.91
C HIS A 202 27.34 1.55 -3.60
N GLY A 203 26.81 1.92 -2.44
CA GLY A 203 26.98 3.22 -1.85
C GLY A 203 25.73 4.08 -1.88
N LEU A 204 25.67 4.99 -0.92
CA LEU A 204 24.68 6.04 -0.76
C LEU A 204 25.07 7.25 -1.62
N MET A 205 24.09 7.95 -2.22
CA MET A 205 24.33 9.11 -3.10
C MET A 205 25.23 8.80 -4.31
N GLU A 206 25.06 7.62 -4.89
CA GLU A 206 25.95 7.15 -5.94
C GLU A 206 25.94 8.05 -7.19
N THR A 207 24.75 8.48 -7.59
CA THR A 207 24.49 9.36 -8.75
C THR A 207 24.61 10.85 -8.43
N TRP A 208 24.82 11.21 -7.16
CA TRP A 208 24.78 12.59 -6.66
C TRP A 208 26.09 12.93 -5.94
N ASN A 209 27.05 13.47 -6.69
CA ASN A 209 28.24 14.11 -6.14
C ASN A 209 28.17 15.62 -6.39
N PRO A 210 27.85 16.43 -5.37
CA PRO A 210 27.76 17.88 -5.51
C PRO A 210 29.13 18.58 -5.46
N THR A 211 30.23 17.84 -5.31
CA THR A 211 31.58 18.37 -5.10
C THR A 211 32.50 18.12 -6.31
N ALA A 212 33.64 18.80 -6.35
CA ALA A 212 34.71 18.53 -7.32
C ALA A 212 35.58 17.31 -6.96
N LEU A 213 35.31 16.64 -5.82
CA LEU A 213 36.08 15.49 -5.37
C LEU A 213 35.71 14.23 -6.17
N PRO A 214 36.59 13.21 -6.23
CA PRO A 214 36.25 11.94 -6.86
C PRO A 214 35.03 11.29 -6.19
N ASP A 215 34.11 10.75 -6.99
CA ASP A 215 32.86 10.14 -6.53
C ASP A 215 33.06 9.11 -5.41
N ARG A 216 34.10 8.29 -5.51
CA ARG A 216 34.42 7.29 -4.49
C ARG A 216 34.72 7.91 -3.12
N VAL A 217 35.42 9.06 -3.10
CA VAL A 217 35.78 9.78 -1.88
C VAL A 217 34.53 10.41 -1.27
N TRP A 218 33.70 11.06 -2.07
CA TRP A 218 32.41 11.60 -1.64
C TRP A 218 31.52 10.52 -1.02
N ARG A 219 31.27 9.43 -1.76
CA ARG A 219 30.40 8.32 -1.34
C ARG A 219 30.85 7.70 -0.03
N SER A 220 32.15 7.47 0.16
CA SER A 220 32.68 6.90 1.40
C SER A 220 32.40 7.80 2.60
N ASN A 221 32.71 9.09 2.49
CA ASN A 221 32.53 10.04 3.60
C ASN A 221 31.04 10.27 3.91
N VAL A 222 30.18 10.34 2.88
CA VAL A 222 28.72 10.42 3.06
C VAL A 222 28.17 9.17 3.72
N TYR A 223 28.65 7.99 3.33
CA TYR A 223 28.25 6.73 3.92
C TYR A 223 28.66 6.65 5.41
N ASP A 224 29.89 7.02 5.75
CA ASP A 224 30.37 7.07 7.14
C ASP A 224 29.53 8.01 8.02
N ALA A 225 29.00 9.07 7.42
CA ALA A 225 28.15 10.05 8.05
C ALA A 225 26.64 9.73 8.02
N TRP A 226 26.24 8.60 7.46
CA TRP A 226 24.83 8.20 7.29
C TRP A 226 24.22 7.68 8.59
N TRP A 227 23.04 8.19 8.94
CA TRP A 227 22.30 7.79 10.14
C TRP A 227 21.98 6.29 10.25
N ALA A 228 21.97 5.55 9.14
CA ALA A 228 21.70 4.12 9.10
C ALA A 228 22.93 3.28 8.71
N ASN A 229 24.15 3.79 8.87
CA ASN A 229 25.37 3.03 8.61
C ASN A 229 25.53 1.86 9.60
N TRP A 230 25.79 0.66 9.10
CA TRP A 230 25.89 -0.56 9.91
C TRP A 230 27.07 -0.54 10.89
N HIS A 231 28.17 0.11 10.52
CA HIS A 231 29.42 0.11 11.28
C HIS A 231 29.40 1.13 12.42
N THR A 232 28.73 2.27 12.24
CA THR A 232 28.67 3.35 13.23
C THR A 232 27.35 3.37 14.02
N HIS A 233 26.23 2.99 13.38
CA HIS A 233 24.87 3.04 13.95
C HIS A 233 24.09 1.73 13.67
N PRO A 234 24.58 0.57 14.15
CA PRO A 234 23.96 -0.73 13.88
C PRO A 234 22.50 -0.82 14.34
N GLU A 235 22.13 -0.15 15.43
CA GLU A 235 20.75 -0.09 15.92
C GLU A 235 19.80 0.56 14.92
N MET A 236 20.24 1.62 14.23
CA MET A 236 19.44 2.31 13.21
C MET A 236 19.33 1.48 11.94
N ALA A 237 20.40 0.81 11.54
CA ALA A 237 20.40 -0.12 10.42
C ALA A 237 19.45 -1.31 10.64
N ILE A 238 19.46 -1.90 11.85
CA ILE A 238 18.52 -2.95 12.25
C ILE A 238 17.09 -2.41 12.24
N ALA A 239 16.85 -1.22 12.80
CA ALA A 239 15.52 -0.61 12.83
C ALA A 239 14.97 -0.39 11.40
N LEU A 240 15.80 0.11 10.48
CA LEU A 240 15.45 0.27 9.07
C LEU A 240 15.11 -1.08 8.42
N CYS A 241 15.93 -2.11 8.63
CA CYS A 241 15.68 -3.45 8.10
C CYS A 241 14.38 -4.05 8.64
N VAL A 242 14.11 -3.92 9.94
CA VAL A 242 12.88 -4.43 10.57
C VAL A 242 11.64 -3.69 10.05
N ALA A 243 11.70 -2.36 9.97
CA ALA A 243 10.60 -1.56 9.45
C ALA A 243 10.33 -1.86 7.97
N GLY A 244 11.38 -1.94 7.15
CA GLY A 244 11.30 -2.33 5.74
C GLY A 244 10.70 -3.73 5.56
N THR A 245 11.17 -4.72 6.34
CA THR A 245 10.63 -6.09 6.32
C THR A 245 9.14 -6.10 6.64
N TYR A 246 8.72 -5.33 7.65
CA TYR A 246 7.32 -5.20 8.02
C TYR A 246 6.49 -4.59 6.87
N ALA A 247 6.95 -3.49 6.28
CA ALA A 247 6.27 -2.86 5.15
C ALA A 247 6.16 -3.79 3.93
N PHE A 248 7.27 -4.42 3.52
CA PHE A 248 7.29 -5.35 2.39
C PHE A 248 6.42 -6.58 2.61
N TYR A 249 6.28 -7.05 3.84
CA TYR A 249 5.33 -8.10 4.19
C TYR A 249 3.87 -7.67 3.95
N PHE A 250 3.48 -6.45 4.34
CA PHE A 250 2.14 -5.94 4.03
C PHE A 250 1.95 -5.69 2.54
N LEU A 251 2.95 -5.12 1.86
CA LEU A 251 2.92 -4.90 0.41
C LEU A 251 2.71 -6.20 -0.35
N SER A 252 3.47 -7.25 -0.02
CA SER A 252 3.34 -8.59 -0.62
C SER A 252 1.93 -9.15 -0.44
N LYS A 253 1.36 -9.02 0.76
CA LYS A 253 0.00 -9.47 1.03
C LYS A 253 -1.04 -8.66 0.27
N GLN A 254 -0.83 -7.34 0.18
CA GLN A 254 -1.67 -6.44 -0.58
C GLN A 254 -1.67 -6.81 -2.07
N LEU A 255 -0.52 -7.13 -2.66
CA LEU A 255 -0.41 -7.56 -4.06
C LEU A 255 -1.19 -8.86 -4.31
N VAL A 256 -0.97 -9.89 -3.49
CA VAL A 256 -1.67 -11.18 -3.63
C VAL A 256 -3.19 -11.00 -3.42
N MET A 257 -3.59 -10.20 -2.43
CA MET A 257 -4.99 -9.87 -2.19
C MET A 257 -5.61 -9.15 -3.41
N GLY A 258 -4.89 -8.21 -4.01
CA GLY A 258 -5.29 -7.52 -5.22
C GLY A 258 -5.56 -8.49 -6.37
N VAL A 259 -4.63 -9.40 -6.67
CA VAL A 259 -4.80 -10.43 -7.70
C VAL A 259 -6.02 -11.34 -7.44
N VAL A 260 -6.19 -11.78 -6.19
CA VAL A 260 -7.34 -12.60 -5.78
C VAL A 260 -8.66 -11.85 -5.97
N PHE A 261 -8.71 -10.57 -5.59
CA PHE A 261 -9.89 -9.74 -5.74
C PHE A 261 -10.19 -9.42 -7.20
N THR A 262 -9.20 -9.09 -8.02
CA THR A 262 -9.35 -8.89 -9.47
C THR A 262 -9.91 -10.14 -10.15
N SER A 263 -9.40 -11.32 -9.78
CA SER A 263 -9.91 -12.60 -10.28
C SER A 263 -11.37 -12.84 -9.88
N TYR A 264 -11.75 -12.44 -8.66
CA TYR A 264 -13.14 -12.46 -8.21
C TYR A 264 -14.01 -11.50 -9.02
N LEU A 265 -13.59 -10.24 -9.19
CA LEU A 265 -14.34 -9.22 -9.96
C LEU A 265 -14.63 -9.68 -11.39
N TYR A 266 -13.62 -10.22 -12.08
CA TYR A 266 -13.78 -10.72 -13.43
C TYR A 266 -14.82 -11.85 -13.49
N ARG A 267 -14.68 -12.84 -12.60
CA ARG A 267 -15.56 -14.01 -12.59
C ARG A 267 -16.98 -13.68 -12.12
N SER A 268 -17.12 -12.74 -11.18
CA SER A 268 -18.43 -12.30 -10.70
C SER A 268 -19.15 -11.50 -11.78
N TRP A 269 -18.43 -10.65 -12.53
CA TRP A 269 -18.97 -9.93 -13.68
C TRP A 269 -19.50 -10.87 -14.76
N ILE A 270 -18.76 -11.93 -15.12
CA ILE A 270 -19.23 -12.97 -16.06
C ILE A 270 -20.54 -13.63 -15.57
N LEU A 271 -20.72 -13.76 -14.26
CA LEU A 271 -21.93 -14.31 -13.65
C LEU A 271 -23.06 -13.28 -13.52
N GLY A 272 -22.92 -12.07 -14.09
CA GLY A 272 -23.90 -10.99 -14.01
C GLY A 272 -23.80 -10.14 -12.74
N PHE A 273 -22.83 -10.41 -11.85
CA PHE A 273 -22.62 -9.68 -10.61
C PHE A 273 -21.33 -8.85 -10.66
N GLY A 274 -21.40 -7.72 -11.35
CA GLY A 274 -20.31 -6.74 -11.42
C GLY A 274 -20.61 -5.45 -10.64
N VAL A 275 -19.72 -4.47 -10.78
CA VAL A 275 -19.94 -3.12 -10.23
C VAL A 275 -21.27 -2.57 -10.73
N THR A 276 -22.17 -2.28 -9.80
CA THR A 276 -23.52 -1.79 -10.09
C THR A 276 -23.72 -0.43 -9.43
N PRO A 277 -23.76 0.68 -10.19
CA PRO A 277 -24.18 1.98 -9.67
C PRO A 277 -25.68 1.97 -9.38
N ASN A 278 -26.09 2.64 -8.29
CA ASN A 278 -27.49 2.94 -8.04
C ASN A 278 -27.92 4.11 -8.95
N THR A 279 -28.63 3.79 -10.03
CA THR A 279 -29.08 4.76 -11.04
C THR A 279 -30.30 5.57 -10.60
N GLU A 280 -31.04 5.08 -9.61
CA GLU A 280 -32.24 5.73 -9.07
C GLU A 280 -31.89 6.76 -7.99
N TYR A 281 -30.99 6.39 -7.06
CA TYR A 281 -30.66 7.19 -5.88
C TYR A 281 -29.15 7.41 -5.75
N ASN A 282 -28.75 8.69 -5.77
CA ASN A 282 -27.37 9.09 -5.49
C ASN A 282 -27.16 9.43 -4.01
N SER A 283 -27.24 8.43 -3.13
CA SER A 283 -27.23 8.61 -1.67
C SER A 283 -25.89 9.10 -1.09
N ASP A 284 -24.79 8.90 -1.79
CA ASP A 284 -23.43 9.20 -1.31
C ASP A 284 -22.65 10.17 -2.21
N GLY A 285 -23.29 10.74 -3.23
CA GLY A 285 -22.65 11.55 -4.28
C GLY A 285 -21.89 10.74 -5.34
N PHE A 286 -21.87 9.41 -5.22
CA PHE A 286 -21.14 8.47 -6.08
C PHE A 286 -22.01 7.28 -6.53
N GLN A 287 -23.33 7.44 -6.60
CA GLN A 287 -24.28 6.38 -7.01
C GLN A 287 -24.16 5.11 -6.17
N GLY A 288 -23.91 5.25 -4.86
CA GLY A 288 -23.70 4.11 -3.96
C GLY A 288 -22.33 3.42 -4.13
N LEU A 289 -21.41 4.00 -4.92
CA LEU A 289 -20.09 3.43 -5.19
C LEU A 289 -18.98 3.98 -4.28
N ARG A 290 -19.30 4.63 -3.14
CA ARG A 290 -18.30 5.14 -2.21
C ARG A 290 -17.29 4.08 -1.71
N PRO A 291 -17.67 2.82 -1.39
CA PRO A 291 -16.70 1.79 -1.04
C PRO A 291 -15.72 1.49 -2.18
N LEU A 292 -16.21 1.39 -3.42
CA LEU A 292 -15.36 1.22 -4.61
C LEU A 292 -14.44 2.43 -4.82
N ARG A 293 -14.94 3.65 -4.63
CA ARG A 293 -14.12 4.87 -4.67
C ARG A 293 -12.97 4.81 -3.66
N ARG A 294 -13.26 4.42 -2.42
CA ARG A 294 -12.23 4.26 -1.37
C ARG A 294 -11.20 3.22 -1.80
N PHE A 295 -11.64 2.06 -2.28
CA PHE A 295 -10.74 1.01 -2.79
C PHE A 295 -9.80 1.56 -3.86
N MET A 296 -10.35 2.23 -4.89
CA MET A 296 -9.58 2.78 -5.99
C MET A 296 -8.58 3.86 -5.51
N LEU A 297 -9.03 4.83 -4.72
CA LEU A 297 -8.17 5.91 -4.20
C LEU A 297 -7.02 5.38 -3.33
N TRP A 298 -7.29 4.43 -2.44
CA TRP A 298 -6.25 3.82 -1.61
C TRP A 298 -5.28 2.97 -2.42
N THR A 299 -5.76 2.33 -3.48
CA THR A 299 -4.92 1.55 -4.39
C THR A 299 -4.01 2.45 -5.23
N TYR A 300 -4.56 3.52 -5.81
CA TYR A 300 -3.78 4.52 -6.55
C TYR A 300 -2.77 5.25 -5.64
N GLY A 301 -3.22 5.69 -4.46
CA GLY A 301 -2.35 6.35 -3.48
C GLY A 301 -1.23 5.44 -2.99
N SER A 302 -1.53 4.15 -2.78
CA SER A 302 -0.51 3.15 -2.46
C SER A 302 0.50 3.01 -3.58
N ALA A 303 0.06 2.79 -4.82
CA ALA A 303 0.98 2.63 -5.95
C ALA A 303 1.90 3.84 -6.07
N LEU A 304 1.32 5.05 -6.10
CA LEU A 304 2.06 6.31 -6.19
C LEU A 304 3.10 6.45 -5.08
N ALA A 305 2.74 6.17 -3.82
CA ALA A 305 3.67 6.26 -2.70
C ALA A 305 4.86 5.29 -2.83
N HIS A 306 4.60 4.03 -3.22
CA HIS A 306 5.68 3.06 -3.41
C HIS A 306 6.56 3.40 -4.60
N LEU A 307 6.00 3.94 -5.69
CA LEU A 307 6.80 4.42 -6.81
C LEU A 307 7.69 5.60 -6.42
N ILE A 308 7.15 6.60 -5.71
CA ILE A 308 7.97 7.72 -5.21
C ILE A 308 9.10 7.20 -4.33
N GLY A 309 8.81 6.26 -3.43
CA GLY A 309 9.83 5.61 -2.60
C GLY A 309 10.88 4.87 -3.43
N LEU A 310 10.47 4.12 -4.44
CA LEU A 310 11.36 3.38 -5.34
C LEU A 310 12.24 4.32 -6.18
N LEU A 311 11.66 5.40 -6.71
CA LEU A 311 12.36 6.44 -7.45
C LEU A 311 13.43 7.08 -6.58
N ILE A 312 13.07 7.55 -5.39
CA ILE A 312 14.01 8.18 -4.46
C ILE A 312 15.12 7.20 -4.07
N LEU A 313 14.78 5.94 -3.82
CA LEU A 313 15.77 4.90 -3.55
C LEU A 313 16.76 4.76 -4.71
N PHE A 314 16.29 4.73 -5.96
CA PHE A 314 17.14 4.59 -7.14
C PHE A 314 17.86 5.86 -7.59
N THR A 315 17.34 7.04 -7.27
CA THR A 315 17.98 8.30 -7.67
C THR A 315 18.93 8.81 -6.60
N VAL A 316 18.75 8.45 -5.33
CA VAL A 316 19.53 9.00 -4.20
C VAL A 316 20.32 7.93 -3.47
N TRP A 317 19.78 6.72 -3.26
CA TRP A 317 20.45 5.70 -2.43
C TRP A 317 21.16 4.61 -3.22
N LEU A 318 20.86 4.46 -4.51
CA LEU A 318 21.40 3.40 -5.36
C LEU A 318 21.86 3.97 -6.72
N PRO A 319 22.76 3.28 -7.44
CA PRO A 319 23.22 3.71 -8.76
C PRO A 319 22.16 3.53 -9.82
N ALA A 320 21.93 4.51 -10.70
CA ALA A 320 21.16 4.27 -11.91
C ALA A 320 21.86 3.20 -12.79
N THR A 321 21.31 2.00 -12.83
CA THR A 321 21.85 0.87 -13.60
C THR A 321 20.83 0.34 -14.61
N PRO A 322 21.27 -0.33 -15.69
CA PRO A 322 20.36 -0.95 -16.67
C PRO A 322 19.36 -1.94 -16.04
N TRP A 323 19.74 -2.59 -14.93
CA TRP A 323 18.86 -3.53 -14.25
C TRP A 323 17.62 -2.86 -13.61
N MET A 324 17.69 -1.55 -13.30
CA MET A 324 16.57 -0.78 -12.78
C MET A 324 15.44 -0.63 -13.79
N VAL A 325 15.74 -0.61 -15.08
CA VAL A 325 14.72 -0.61 -16.14
C VAL A 325 13.85 -1.86 -16.03
N PHE A 326 14.44 -3.04 -15.79
CA PHE A 326 13.67 -4.27 -15.60
C PHE A 326 12.80 -4.23 -14.33
N LEU A 327 13.30 -3.65 -13.23
CA LEU A 327 12.48 -3.49 -12.03
C LEU A 327 11.33 -2.52 -12.22
N ILE A 328 11.57 -1.37 -12.86
CA ILE A 328 10.54 -0.41 -13.20
C ILE A 328 9.49 -1.10 -14.09
N LEU A 329 9.90 -1.79 -15.15
CA LEU A 329 8.99 -2.53 -16.02
C LEU A 329 8.20 -3.61 -15.27
N ALA A 330 8.82 -4.34 -14.33
CA ALA A 330 8.14 -5.32 -13.49
C ALA A 330 7.08 -4.67 -12.60
N VAL A 331 7.39 -3.53 -11.96
CA VAL A 331 6.44 -2.74 -11.17
C VAL A 331 5.28 -2.25 -12.05
N MET A 332 5.59 -1.68 -13.21
CA MET A 332 4.59 -1.25 -14.19
C MET A 332 3.64 -2.39 -14.60
N MET A 333 4.17 -3.59 -14.89
CA MET A 333 3.35 -4.76 -15.23
C MET A 333 2.45 -5.18 -14.06
N VAL A 334 2.98 -5.18 -12.84
CA VAL A 334 2.21 -5.49 -11.63
C VAL A 334 1.09 -4.47 -11.43
N ASP A 335 1.37 -3.17 -11.59
CA ASP A 335 0.36 -2.13 -11.46
C ASP A 335 -0.70 -2.19 -12.56
N MET A 336 -0.31 -2.52 -13.79
CA MET A 336 -1.27 -2.77 -14.87
C MET A 336 -2.22 -3.91 -14.49
N ALA A 337 -1.71 -5.00 -13.91
CA ALA A 337 -2.50 -6.16 -13.52
C ALA A 337 -3.37 -5.93 -12.26
N VAL A 338 -2.86 -5.19 -11.27
CA VAL A 338 -3.51 -5.03 -9.95
C VAL A 338 -4.35 -3.76 -9.85
N ILE A 339 -4.14 -2.80 -10.76
CA ILE A 339 -4.80 -1.49 -10.70
C ILE A 339 -5.60 -1.23 -11.97
N VAL A 340 -4.96 -1.25 -13.14
CA VAL A 340 -5.61 -0.86 -14.40
C VAL A 340 -6.65 -1.89 -14.82
N TYR A 341 -6.30 -3.17 -14.79
CA TYR A 341 -7.19 -4.26 -15.18
C TYR A 341 -8.49 -4.34 -14.33
N PRO A 342 -8.47 -4.36 -12.99
CA PRO A 342 -9.71 -4.35 -12.20
C PRO A 342 -10.52 -3.06 -12.37
N SER A 343 -9.86 -1.92 -12.59
CA SER A 343 -10.54 -0.65 -12.89
C SER A 343 -11.29 -0.73 -14.22
N SER A 344 -10.70 -1.37 -15.23
CA SER A 344 -11.33 -1.61 -16.54
C SER A 344 -12.56 -2.53 -16.41
N ILE A 345 -12.45 -3.64 -15.67
CA ILE A 345 -13.60 -4.52 -15.38
C ILE A 345 -14.72 -3.74 -14.69
N GLY A 346 -14.37 -2.93 -13.69
CA GLY A 346 -15.33 -2.09 -12.98
C GLY A 346 -16.01 -1.08 -13.89
N TYR A 347 -15.26 -0.44 -14.80
CA TYR A 347 -15.80 0.51 -15.77
C TYR A 347 -16.79 -0.15 -16.73
N HIS A 348 -16.39 -1.25 -17.38
CA HIS A 348 -17.26 -1.94 -18.34
C HIS A 348 -18.50 -2.50 -17.67
N SER A 349 -18.38 -3.03 -16.44
CA SER A 349 -19.52 -3.48 -15.66
C SER A 349 -20.48 -2.34 -15.32
N ALA A 350 -19.98 -1.22 -14.82
CA ALA A 350 -20.80 -0.07 -14.45
C ALA A 350 -21.46 0.58 -15.68
N LEU A 351 -20.76 0.60 -16.82
CA LEU A 351 -21.30 1.09 -18.09
C LEU A 351 -22.44 0.20 -18.58
N ALA A 352 -22.25 -1.12 -18.62
CA ALA A 352 -23.29 -2.08 -18.99
C ALA A 352 -24.50 -1.95 -18.05
N ALA A 353 -24.26 -1.72 -16.76
CA ALA A 353 -25.30 -1.49 -15.79
C ALA A 353 -26.15 -0.25 -16.05
N LYS A 354 -25.53 0.85 -16.50
CA LYS A 354 -26.24 2.08 -16.89
C LYS A 354 -27.00 1.88 -18.21
N GLN A 355 -26.39 1.23 -19.19
CA GLN A 355 -27.01 0.94 -20.49
C GLN A 355 -28.28 0.09 -20.32
N ALA A 356 -28.23 -0.97 -19.50
CA ALA A 356 -29.38 -1.80 -19.21
C ALA A 356 -30.52 -1.03 -18.52
N TYR A 357 -30.18 -0.12 -17.59
CA TYR A 357 -31.17 0.73 -16.95
C TYR A 357 -31.82 1.71 -17.95
N VAL A 358 -31.02 2.36 -18.80
CA VAL A 358 -31.52 3.24 -19.86
C VAL A 358 -32.42 2.47 -20.84
N GLN A 359 -32.05 1.25 -21.24
CA GLN A 359 -32.91 0.40 -22.07
C GLN A 359 -34.25 0.11 -21.38
N SER A 360 -34.22 -0.27 -20.10
CA SER A 360 -35.45 -0.53 -19.33
C SER A 360 -36.37 0.70 -19.21
N LEU A 361 -35.81 1.92 -19.13
CA LEU A 361 -36.61 3.15 -19.14
C LEU A 361 -37.38 3.31 -20.45
N HIS A 362 -36.73 3.10 -21.60
CA HIS A 362 -37.37 3.18 -22.92
C HIS A 362 -38.41 2.07 -23.11
N GLU A 363 -38.11 0.84 -22.65
CA GLU A 363 -39.01 -0.31 -22.76
C GLU A 363 -40.28 -0.16 -21.90
N HIS A 364 -40.18 0.44 -20.72
CA HIS A 364 -41.29 0.49 -19.75
C HIS A 364 -42.07 1.82 -19.78
N HIS A 365 -41.46 2.93 -20.24
CA HIS A 365 -42.07 4.27 -20.15
C HIS A 365 -42.28 4.96 -21.51
N GLY A 366 -41.84 4.38 -22.64
CA GLY A 366 -42.07 4.95 -23.97
C GLY A 366 -41.27 6.24 -24.26
N SER A 367 -41.76 7.08 -25.17
CA SER A 367 -41.12 8.34 -25.60
C SER A 367 -41.64 9.57 -24.83
N ASP A 368 -41.68 9.46 -23.51
CA ASP A 368 -42.17 10.53 -22.63
C ASP A 368 -41.03 11.49 -22.26
N GLU A 369 -41.28 12.79 -22.12
CA GLU A 369 -40.25 13.82 -21.81
C GLU A 369 -39.50 13.49 -20.49
N ASN A 370 -40.19 12.82 -19.57
CA ASN A 370 -39.64 12.29 -18.32
C ASN A 370 -38.55 11.22 -18.53
N VAL A 371 -38.60 10.47 -19.64
CA VAL A 371 -37.59 9.45 -19.99
C VAL A 371 -36.30 10.13 -20.42
N ASP A 372 -36.38 11.17 -21.24
CA ASP A 372 -35.20 11.92 -21.69
C ASP A 372 -34.47 12.59 -20.52
N GLU A 373 -35.21 13.18 -19.57
CA GLU A 373 -34.63 13.74 -18.34
C GLU A 373 -33.96 12.66 -17.48
N ALA A 374 -34.60 11.50 -17.30
CA ALA A 374 -34.05 10.38 -16.54
C ALA A 374 -32.77 9.82 -17.19
N VAL A 375 -32.77 9.69 -18.52
CA VAL A 375 -31.61 9.27 -19.31
C VAL A 375 -30.47 10.28 -19.20
N ALA A 376 -30.76 11.57 -19.35
CA ALA A 376 -29.78 12.64 -19.18
C ALA A 376 -29.18 12.63 -17.77
N LYS A 377 -30.00 12.42 -16.73
CA LYS A 377 -29.53 12.30 -15.34
C LYS A 377 -28.57 11.13 -15.14
N VAL A 378 -28.85 9.95 -15.73
CA VAL A 378 -27.96 8.77 -15.64
C VAL A 378 -26.58 9.04 -16.25
N TRP A 379 -26.56 9.71 -17.41
CA TRP A 379 -25.34 10.03 -18.15
C TRP A 379 -24.60 11.28 -17.65
N SER A 380 -25.27 12.17 -16.92
CA SER A 380 -24.64 13.31 -16.24
C SER A 380 -23.59 12.87 -15.20
N GLN A 381 -23.72 11.65 -14.66
CA GLN A 381 -22.83 11.09 -13.65
C GLN A 381 -21.71 10.26 -14.30
N PRO A 382 -20.46 10.34 -13.81
CA PRO A 382 -19.37 9.53 -14.33
C PRO A 382 -19.66 8.03 -14.13
N VAL A 383 -19.11 7.19 -15.01
CA VAL A 383 -19.30 5.72 -14.95
C VAL A 383 -18.65 5.12 -13.70
N LEU A 384 -17.48 5.63 -13.32
CA LEU A 384 -16.78 5.26 -12.09
C LEU A 384 -16.62 6.48 -11.17
N PRO A 385 -16.54 6.27 -9.84
CA PRO A 385 -16.47 7.35 -8.86
C PRO A 385 -15.08 8.01 -8.78
N VAL A 386 -14.13 7.56 -9.59
CA VAL A 386 -12.83 8.21 -9.83
C VAL A 386 -12.73 8.48 -11.33
N THR A 387 -12.44 9.72 -11.71
CA THR A 387 -12.30 10.08 -13.12
C THR A 387 -11.09 9.36 -13.70
N THR A 388 -11.36 8.37 -14.55
CA THR A 388 -10.35 7.51 -15.21
C THR A 388 -9.31 8.32 -15.95
N ARG A 389 -9.65 9.50 -16.51
CA ARG A 389 -8.66 10.41 -17.12
C ARG A 389 -7.61 10.91 -16.14
N LYS A 390 -7.99 11.40 -14.94
CA LYS A 390 -7.01 11.90 -13.95
C LYS A 390 -6.18 10.75 -13.36
N ALA A 391 -6.81 9.60 -13.14
CA ALA A 391 -6.10 8.39 -12.72
C ALA A 391 -5.14 7.90 -13.81
N MET A 392 -5.53 7.90 -15.09
CA MET A 392 -4.66 7.51 -16.20
C MET A 392 -3.56 8.52 -16.49
N THR A 393 -3.78 9.83 -16.33
CA THR A 393 -2.71 10.83 -16.43
C THR A 393 -1.73 10.65 -15.27
N GLY A 394 -2.24 10.42 -14.06
CA GLY A 394 -1.41 10.06 -12.91
C GLY A 394 -0.63 8.77 -13.13
N ILE A 395 -1.27 7.73 -13.69
CA ILE A 395 -0.64 6.45 -14.07
C ILE A 395 0.35 6.66 -15.23
N ALA A 396 0.09 7.50 -16.21
CA ALA A 396 1.03 7.78 -17.29
C ALA A 396 2.26 8.52 -16.77
N LEU A 397 2.08 9.59 -15.98
CA LEU A 397 3.19 10.24 -15.27
C LEU A 397 3.95 9.26 -14.37
N TYR A 398 3.23 8.37 -13.68
CA TYR A 398 3.77 7.28 -12.85
C TYR A 398 4.55 6.23 -13.66
N LEU A 399 4.11 5.89 -14.86
CA LEU A 399 4.74 4.91 -15.74
C LEU A 399 5.96 5.50 -16.48
N PHE A 400 5.94 6.80 -16.79
CA PHE A 400 6.96 7.45 -17.63
C PHE A 400 7.98 8.30 -16.85
N ALA A 401 7.63 8.88 -15.69
CA ALA A 401 8.59 9.65 -14.87
C ALA A 401 9.83 8.84 -14.42
N PRO A 402 9.72 7.53 -14.07
CA PRO A 402 10.89 6.69 -13.80
C PRO A 402 11.75 6.39 -15.02
N ALA A 403 11.12 6.34 -16.19
CA ALA A 403 11.80 6.05 -17.43
C ALA A 403 12.73 7.20 -17.84
N VAL A 404 12.40 8.46 -17.49
CA VAL A 404 13.20 9.63 -17.90
C VAL A 404 14.62 9.62 -17.28
N PRO A 405 14.82 9.49 -15.95
CA PRO A 405 16.16 9.39 -15.36
C PRO A 405 16.91 8.11 -15.78
N ALA A 406 16.19 6.99 -15.89
CA ALA A 406 16.78 5.71 -16.30
C ALA A 406 17.24 5.72 -17.76
N LEU A 407 16.48 6.34 -18.67
CA LEU A 407 16.86 6.54 -20.07
C LEU A 407 17.98 7.57 -20.21
N PHE A 408 18.05 8.59 -19.35
CA PHE A 408 19.12 9.57 -19.39
C PHE A 408 20.50 8.92 -19.16
N ALA A 409 20.61 8.03 -18.16
CA ALA A 409 21.83 7.27 -17.92
C ALA A 409 22.20 6.29 -19.06
N VAL A 410 21.22 5.80 -19.83
CA VAL A 410 21.45 4.88 -20.96
C VAL A 410 21.75 5.60 -22.28
N LEU A 411 21.19 6.80 -22.47
CA LEU A 411 21.32 7.59 -23.70
C LEU A 411 22.53 8.54 -23.69
N PHE A 412 23.07 8.85 -22.52
CA PHE A 412 24.18 9.80 -22.34
C PHE A 412 25.42 9.19 -21.64
N GLN A 413 25.51 7.86 -21.60
CA GLN A 413 26.79 7.12 -21.51
C GLN A 413 27.28 6.85 -22.93
#